data_AF-A0A517PJJ0-F1
#
_entry.id   AF-A0A517PJJ0-F1
#
_cell.length_a   1.000
_cell.length_b   1.000
_cell.length_c   1.000
_cell.angle_alpha   90.00
_cell.angle_beta   90.00
_cell.angle_gamma   90.00
#
_symmetry.space_group_name_H-M   'P 1'
#
loop_
_entity.id
_entity.type
_entity.pdbx_description
1 polymer ?
#
loop_
_entity_poly.entity_id
_entity_poly.type
_entity_poly.pdbx_seq_one_letter_code
_entity_poly.pdbx_strand_id
1 'polypeptide(L)'
;MATNLVDPPQEGTTQRFPTLPDHLEKNLVKVFKLLSDETRLRIMLYLAQEEELFVTALCERLNQSQPAVSHHLALLRDAGLIEARRDGKHNFYSICRTHFHAIMAELFNSFNDPNENIIRIDNFVLTQDLS
;
A
#
# COMPACT_ATOMS: atom_id res chain seq x y z
N MET A 1 -29.83 37.61 -42.28
CA MET A 1 -28.45 37.21 -41.88
C MET A 1 -28.14 37.85 -40.55
N ALA A 2 -28.14 37.05 -39.49
CA ALA A 2 -27.41 37.28 -38.24
C ALA A 2 -27.44 35.94 -37.50
N THR A 3 -26.43 35.13 -37.76
CA THR A 3 -26.19 33.88 -37.05
C THR A 3 -25.81 34.25 -35.62
N ASN A 4 -26.68 34.00 -34.65
CA ASN A 4 -26.29 34.05 -33.25
C ASN A 4 -25.31 32.90 -33.03
N LEU A 5 -24.04 33.29 -32.86
CA LEU A 5 -22.95 32.45 -32.39
C LEU A 5 -23.40 31.84 -31.06
N VAL A 6 -23.51 30.52 -31.02
CA VAL A 6 -23.62 29.80 -29.74
C VAL A 6 -22.34 30.10 -28.99
N ASP A 7 -22.46 30.80 -27.85
CA ASP A 7 -21.36 30.93 -26.90
C ASP A 7 -20.83 29.53 -26.55
N PRO A 8 -19.50 29.32 -26.45
CA PRO A 8 -18.95 28.04 -26.00
C PRO A 8 -19.53 27.69 -24.62
N PRO A 9 -19.76 26.39 -24.32
CA PRO A 9 -20.32 25.99 -23.04
C PRO A 9 -19.40 26.48 -21.92
N GLN A 10 -20.00 27.28 -21.03
CA GLN A 10 -19.39 27.87 -19.85
C GLN A 10 -18.72 26.78 -19.00
N GLU A 11 -17.49 27.06 -18.54
CA GLU A 11 -16.66 26.23 -17.68
C GLU A 11 -17.40 25.84 -16.39
N GLY A 12 -18.08 24.70 -16.41
CA GLY A 12 -18.77 24.12 -15.27
C GLY A 12 -18.06 22.87 -14.78
N THR A 13 -17.36 22.99 -13.65
CA THR A 13 -17.04 21.88 -12.71
C THR A 13 -16.72 20.54 -13.36
N THR A 14 -15.57 20.42 -14.04
CA THR A 14 -14.98 19.10 -14.26
C THR A 14 -14.44 18.65 -12.91
N GLN A 15 -15.17 17.76 -12.23
CA GLN A 15 -14.70 17.06 -11.04
C GLN A 15 -13.35 16.41 -11.41
N ARG A 16 -12.25 17.07 -11.02
CA ARG A 16 -10.90 16.69 -11.42
C ARG A 16 -10.56 15.43 -10.65
N PHE A 17 -10.79 14.26 -11.24
CA PHE A 17 -10.33 13.01 -10.66
C PHE A 17 -8.83 13.13 -10.39
N PRO A 18 -8.36 12.80 -9.17
CA PRO A 18 -6.93 12.82 -8.87
C PRO A 18 -6.24 11.88 -9.85
N THR A 19 -5.23 12.40 -10.55
CA THR A 19 -4.43 11.63 -11.50
C THR A 19 -3.19 11.12 -10.76
N LEU A 20 -3.04 9.81 -10.64
CA LEU A 20 -1.84 9.20 -10.05
C LEU A 20 -0.69 9.27 -11.06
N PRO A 21 0.55 9.58 -10.64
CA PRO A 21 1.71 9.40 -11.50
C PRO A 21 1.85 7.95 -11.96
N ASP A 22 2.18 7.71 -13.23
CA ASP A 22 2.27 6.36 -13.83
C ASP A 22 3.13 5.36 -13.04
N HIS A 23 4.23 5.84 -12.46
CA HIS A 23 5.15 5.01 -11.67
C HIS A 23 4.53 4.60 -10.33
N LEU A 24 3.83 5.53 -9.68
CA LEU A 24 3.09 5.25 -8.45
C LEU A 24 1.94 4.29 -8.72
N GLU A 25 1.15 4.50 -9.78
CA GLU A 25 0.07 3.59 -10.17
C GLU A 25 0.59 2.16 -10.39
N LYS A 26 1.67 2.00 -11.16
CA LYS A 26 2.29 0.69 -11.39
C LYS A 26 2.75 0.02 -10.09
N ASN A 27 3.37 0.79 -9.18
CA ASN A 27 3.82 0.29 -7.89
C ASN A 27 2.63 -0.14 -7.01
N LEU A 28 1.57 0.68 -6.95
CA LEU A 28 0.35 0.37 -6.22
C LEU A 28 -0.34 -0.88 -6.76
N VAL A 29 -0.46 -1.03 -8.08
CA VAL A 29 -1.01 -2.23 -8.69
C VAL A 29 -0.20 -3.47 -8.30
N LYS A 30 1.14 -3.38 -8.29
CA LYS A 30 2.00 -4.50 -7.85
C LYS A 30 1.76 -4.85 -6.38
N VAL A 31 1.76 -3.86 -5.50
CA VAL A 31 1.56 -4.04 -4.05
C VAL A 31 0.17 -4.59 -3.75
N PHE A 32 -0.89 -3.99 -4.30
CA PHE A 32 -2.26 -4.43 -4.06
C PHE A 32 -2.54 -5.82 -4.60
N LYS A 33 -1.99 -6.20 -5.76
CA LYS A 33 -2.08 -7.59 -6.25
C LYS A 33 -1.40 -8.60 -5.32
N LEU A 34 -0.32 -8.20 -4.66
CA LEU A 34 0.30 -9.05 -3.65
C LEU A 34 -0.56 -9.12 -2.40
N LEU A 35 -1.06 -8.00 -1.90
CA LEU A 35 -1.87 -7.96 -0.68
C LEU A 35 -3.28 -8.54 -0.84
N SER A 36 -3.77 -8.76 -2.06
CA SER A 36 -5.09 -9.36 -2.31
C SER A 36 -5.18 -10.86 -1.99
N ASP A 37 -4.11 -11.46 -1.46
CA ASP A 37 -4.08 -12.85 -1.01
C ASP A 37 -4.19 -12.92 0.50
N GLU A 38 -5.12 -13.76 0.97
CA GLU A 38 -5.48 -13.90 2.38
C GLU A 38 -4.28 -14.30 3.26
N THR A 39 -3.41 -15.18 2.77
CA THR A 39 -2.23 -15.63 3.52
C THR A 39 -1.21 -14.51 3.65
N ARG A 40 -0.94 -13.80 2.55
CA ARG A 40 -0.01 -12.66 2.55
C ARG A 40 -0.52 -11.52 3.44
N LEU A 41 -1.83 -11.25 3.43
CA LEU A 41 -2.42 -10.26 4.32
C LEU A 41 -2.30 -10.68 5.79
N ARG A 42 -2.55 -11.95 6.13
CA ARG A 42 -2.34 -12.47 7.48
C ARG A 42 -0.89 -12.35 7.94
N ILE A 43 0.09 -12.65 7.07
CA ILE A 43 1.51 -12.45 7.37
C ILE A 43 1.78 -11.00 7.75
N MET A 44 1.31 -10.05 6.93
CA MET A 44 1.49 -8.62 7.21
C MET A 44 0.88 -8.22 8.55
N LEU A 45 -0.31 -8.73 8.89
CA LEU A 45 -0.97 -8.47 10.18
C LEU A 45 -0.17 -9.02 11.36
N TYR A 46 0.34 -10.26 11.27
CA TYR A 46 1.17 -10.83 12.33
C TYR A 46 2.48 -10.06 12.53
N LEU A 47 3.13 -9.64 11.44
CA LEU A 47 4.35 -8.83 11.51
C LEU A 47 4.08 -7.41 12.03
N ALA A 48 2.91 -6.84 11.73
CA ALA A 48 2.51 -5.54 12.28
C ALA A 48 2.29 -5.60 13.80
N GLN A 49 1.77 -6.73 14.30
CA GLN A 49 1.47 -6.93 15.71
C GLN A 49 2.71 -7.29 16.54
N GLU A 50 3.59 -8.14 16.01
CA GLU A 50 4.70 -8.76 16.77
C GLU A 50 6.07 -8.14 16.45
N GLU A 51 6.10 -7.13 15.57
CA GLU A 51 7.29 -6.44 15.02
C GLU A 51 8.23 -7.32 14.17
N GLU A 52 8.57 -8.52 14.64
CA GLU A 52 9.44 -9.47 13.97
C GLU A 52 9.04 -10.94 14.29
N LEU A 53 8.97 -11.81 13.29
CA LEU A 53 8.69 -13.24 13.47
C LEU A 53 9.62 -14.12 12.63
N PHE A 54 10.04 -15.26 13.19
CA PHE A 54 10.76 -16.29 12.43
C PHE A 54 9.81 -17.20 11.65
N VAL A 55 10.32 -17.78 10.56
CA VAL A 55 9.51 -18.55 9.59
C VAL A 55 8.66 -19.66 10.23
N THR A 56 9.18 -20.40 11.21
CA THR A 56 8.45 -21.51 11.83
C THR A 56 7.24 -21.01 12.63
N ALA A 57 7.36 -19.87 13.33
CA ALA A 57 6.25 -19.28 14.06
C ALA A 57 5.13 -18.79 13.12
N LEU A 58 5.48 -18.36 11.90
CA LEU A 58 4.50 -18.05 10.86
C LEU A 58 3.83 -19.32 10.31
N CYS A 59 4.59 -20.40 10.11
CA CYS A 59 4.04 -21.70 9.69
C CYS A 59 3.00 -22.22 10.68
N GLU A 60 3.29 -22.14 11.97
CA GLU A 60 2.37 -22.55 13.04
C GLU A 60 1.11 -21.69 13.06
N ARG A 61 1.24 -20.35 13.04
CA ARG A 61 0.09 -19.42 13.05
C ARG A 61 -0.79 -19.52 11.80
N LEU A 62 -0.22 -19.86 10.64
CA LEU A 62 -0.94 -20.01 9.38
C LEU A 62 -1.44 -21.43 9.16
N ASN A 63 -1.01 -22.39 9.98
CA ASN A 63 -1.23 -23.83 9.79
C ASN A 63 -0.85 -24.28 8.36
N GLN A 64 0.34 -23.89 7.91
CA GLN A 64 0.85 -24.13 6.56
C GLN A 64 2.28 -24.68 6.59
N SER A 65 2.66 -25.37 5.52
CA SER A 65 4.02 -25.90 5.37
C SER A 65 5.05 -24.79 5.15
N GLN A 66 6.29 -25.04 5.58
CA GLN A 66 7.37 -24.08 5.39
C GLN A 66 7.63 -23.68 3.93
N PRO A 67 7.59 -24.60 2.93
CA PRO A 67 7.71 -24.20 1.53
C PRO A 67 6.62 -23.23 1.08
N ALA A 68 5.37 -23.43 1.51
CA ALA A 68 4.26 -22.53 1.18
C ALA A 68 4.47 -21.14 1.78
N VAL A 69 4.76 -21.07 3.09
CA VAL A 69 5.00 -19.79 3.78
C VAL A 69 6.23 -19.07 3.22
N SER A 70 7.31 -19.81 2.92
CA SER A 70 8.52 -19.24 2.32
C SER A 70 8.26 -18.64 0.93
N HIS A 71 7.36 -19.23 0.15
CA HIS A 71 6.95 -18.67 -1.13
C HIS A 71 6.23 -17.32 -0.95
N HIS A 72 5.27 -17.23 -0.01
CA HIS A 72 4.60 -15.97 0.31
C HIS A 72 5.58 -14.90 0.80
N LEU A 73 6.52 -15.28 1.68
CA LEU A 73 7.55 -14.37 2.21
C LEU A 73 8.50 -13.87 1.11
N ALA A 74 8.90 -14.74 0.17
CA ALA A 74 9.73 -14.33 -0.96
C ALA A 74 9.02 -13.27 -1.82
N LEU A 75 7.75 -13.49 -2.17
CA LEU A 75 6.96 -12.54 -2.94
C LEU A 75 6.79 -11.18 -2.25
N LEU A 76 6.54 -11.19 -0.93
CA LEU A 76 6.43 -9.96 -0.13
C LEU A 76 7.76 -9.22 -0.05
N ARG A 77 8.88 -9.94 0.09
CA ARG A 77 10.23 -9.36 0.14
C ARG A 77 10.65 -8.78 -1.21
N ASP A 78 10.35 -9.46 -2.31
CA ASP A 78 10.66 -8.99 -3.67
C ASP A 78 9.83 -7.75 -4.07
N ALA A 79 8.75 -7.49 -3.33
CA ALA A 79 7.98 -6.26 -3.41
C ALA A 79 8.37 -5.20 -2.39
N GLY A 80 9.39 -5.44 -1.57
CA GLY A 80 9.87 -4.50 -0.56
C GLY A 80 8.88 -4.25 0.57
N LEU A 81 7.90 -5.15 0.80
CA LEU A 81 6.92 -4.99 1.89
C LEU A 81 7.44 -5.52 3.21
N ILE A 82 8.33 -6.50 3.16
CA ILE A 82 9.00 -7.08 4.31
C ILE A 82 10.50 -7.17 4.06
N GLU A 83 11.25 -7.23 5.14
CA GLU A 83 12.68 -7.51 5.13
C GLU A 83 12.98 -8.78 5.91
N ALA A 84 14.20 -9.30 5.75
CA ALA A 84 14.62 -10.53 6.40
C ALA A 84 15.96 -10.33 7.11
N ARG A 85 16.03 -10.79 8.36
CA ARG A 85 17.25 -10.82 9.17
C ARG A 85 17.58 -12.25 9.52
N ARG A 86 18.85 -12.64 9.38
CA ARG A 86 19.30 -13.96 9.79
C ARG A 86 19.91 -13.91 11.19
N ASP A 87 19.43 -14.79 12.05
CA ASP A 87 19.94 -14.98 13.41
C ASP A 87 20.27 -16.45 13.64
N GLY A 88 21.56 -16.78 13.57
CA GLY A 88 22.05 -18.15 13.55
C GLY A 88 21.43 -19.00 12.42
N LYS A 89 20.58 -19.96 12.82
CA LYS A 89 19.88 -20.88 11.89
C LYS A 89 18.48 -20.41 11.51
N HIS A 90 17.98 -19.35 12.12
CA HIS A 90 16.62 -18.86 11.93
C HIS A 90 16.63 -17.62 11.04
N ASN A 91 15.63 -17.53 10.16
CA ASN A 91 15.35 -16.32 9.39
C ASN A 91 14.13 -15.65 10.01
N PHE A 92 14.32 -14.40 10.42
CA PHE A 92 13.33 -13.50 10.97
C PHE A 92 12.87 -12.53 9.88
N TYR A 93 11.61 -12.13 9.96
CA TYR A 93 10.97 -11.22 9.03
C TYR A 93 10.27 -10.10 9.78
N SER A 94 10.30 -8.90 9.22
CA SER A 94 9.65 -7.69 9.75
C SER A 94 9.07 -6.86 8.59
N ILE A 95 8.14 -5.94 8.88
CA ILE A 95 7.62 -5.02 7.85
C ILE A 95 8.71 -4.03 7.46
N CYS A 96 8.97 -3.89 6.16
CA CYS A 96 9.85 -2.86 5.64
C CYS A 96 9.11 -1.52 5.64
N ARG A 97 9.29 -0.75 6.71
CA ARG A 97 8.58 0.52 6.92
C ARG A 97 8.92 1.54 5.84
N THR A 98 10.18 1.63 5.40
CA THR A 98 10.63 2.68 4.47
C THR A 98 9.90 2.64 3.13
N HIS A 99 9.81 1.47 2.50
CA HIS A 99 9.21 1.36 1.17
C HIS A 99 7.68 1.46 1.20
N PHE A 100 7.05 0.74 2.14
CA PHE A 100 5.59 0.76 2.27
C PHE A 100 5.08 2.14 2.68
N HIS A 101 5.73 2.81 3.63
CA HIS A 101 5.34 4.18 4.01
C HIS A 101 5.53 5.16 2.86
N ALA A 102 6.59 5.07 2.05
CA ALA A 102 6.79 5.96 0.91
C ALA A 102 5.66 5.83 -0.12
N ILE A 103 5.31 4.61 -0.53
CA ILE A 103 4.22 4.38 -1.49
C ILE A 103 2.89 4.91 -0.94
N MET A 104 2.59 4.61 0.32
CA MET A 104 1.34 5.06 0.94
C MET A 104 1.31 6.59 1.11
N ALA A 105 2.43 7.22 1.47
CA ALA A 105 2.54 8.66 1.57
C ALA A 105 2.34 9.34 0.21
N GLU A 106 2.94 8.84 -0.87
CA GLU A 106 2.73 9.37 -2.22
C GLU A 106 1.28 9.21 -2.69
N LEU A 107 0.64 8.07 -2.39
CA LEU A 107 -0.77 7.84 -2.67
C LEU A 107 -1.65 8.86 -1.93
N PHE A 108 -1.43 9.04 -0.63
CA PHE A 108 -2.17 9.98 0.19
C PHE A 108 -1.96 11.43 -0.24
N ASN A 109 -0.73 11.82 -0.58
CA ASN A 109 -0.43 13.12 -1.17
C ASN A 109 -1.15 13.35 -2.51
N SER A 110 -1.41 12.28 -3.26
CA SER A 110 -2.18 12.36 -4.51
C SER A 110 -3.69 12.58 -4.27
N PHE A 111 -4.19 12.32 -3.04
CA PHE A 111 -5.57 12.57 -2.63
C PHE A 111 -5.76 13.87 -1.85
N ASN A 112 -4.70 14.44 -1.27
CA ASN A 112 -4.79 15.67 -0.49
C ASN A 112 -4.98 16.90 -1.38
N ASP A 113 -5.92 17.77 -1.00
CA ASP A 113 -5.89 19.18 -1.38
C ASP A 113 -4.75 19.83 -0.59
N PRO A 114 -3.79 20.55 -1.20
CA PRO A 114 -2.71 21.21 -0.48
C PRO A 114 -3.17 22.21 0.60
N ASN A 115 -4.46 22.56 0.65
CA ASN A 115 -5.05 23.40 1.68
C ASN A 115 -5.73 22.62 2.84
N GLU A 116 -5.84 21.29 2.76
CA GLU A 116 -6.40 20.44 3.81
C GLU A 116 -5.51 19.21 4.07
N ASN A 117 -4.92 19.11 5.27
CA ASN A 117 -4.17 17.92 5.73
C ASN A 117 -5.09 16.73 6.11
N ILE A 118 -6.27 16.61 5.50
CA ILE A 118 -7.29 15.63 5.87
C ILE A 118 -7.74 14.89 4.62
N ILE A 119 -7.41 13.60 4.57
CA ILE A 119 -7.96 12.68 3.57
C ILE A 119 -9.27 12.14 4.11
N ARG A 120 -10.40 12.63 3.57
CA ARG A 120 -11.73 12.14 3.89
C ARG A 120 -12.06 10.93 3.01
N ILE A 121 -11.88 9.73 3.56
CA ILE A 121 -12.52 8.50 3.07
C ILE A 121 -13.67 8.27 4.06
N ASP A 122 -14.93 8.25 3.63
CA ASP A 122 -16.16 8.16 4.46
C ASP A 122 -15.94 7.73 5.93
N ASN A 123 -16.33 8.54 6.92
CA ASN A 123 -16.24 8.29 8.37
C ASN A 123 -14.89 7.75 8.94
N PHE A 124 -13.83 7.58 8.14
CA PHE A 124 -12.52 7.15 8.58
C PHE A 124 -11.53 8.31 8.50
N VAL A 125 -10.87 8.60 9.61
CA VAL A 125 -9.79 9.60 9.69
C VAL A 125 -8.47 8.85 9.74
N LEU A 126 -7.66 8.98 8.69
CA LEU A 126 -6.26 8.55 8.68
C LEU A 126 -5.38 9.75 9.03
N THR A 127 -4.77 9.73 10.21
CA THR A 127 -3.75 10.70 10.61
C THR A 127 -2.37 10.20 10.23
N GLN A 128 -1.63 11.00 9.46
CA GLN A 128 -0.23 10.77 9.15
C GLN A 128 0.63 11.70 10.02
N ASP A 129 1.34 11.13 11.00
CA ASP A 129 2.41 11.86 11.69
C ASP A 129 3.64 11.92 10.77
N LEU A 130 4.01 13.14 10.37
CA LEU A 130 5.27 13.40 9.69
C LEU A 130 6.35 13.56 10.77
N SER A 131 7.22 12.56 10.90
CA SER A 131 8.50 12.68 11.65
C SER A 131 9.59 13.24 10.77
#